data_AF-A0AAV5GRQ7-F1
#
_entry.id   AF-A0AAV5GRQ7-F1
#
_cell.length_a   1.000
_cell.length_b   1.000
_cell.length_c   1.000
_cell.angle_alpha   90.00
_cell.angle_beta   90.00
_cell.angle_gamma   90.00
#
_symmetry.space_group_name_H-M   'P 1'
#
loop_
_entity.id
_entity.type
_entity.pdbx_description
1 polymer ?
#
loop_
_entity_poly.entity_id
_entity_poly.type
_entity_poly.pdbx_seq_one_letter_code
_entity_poly.pdbx_strand_id
1 'polypeptide(L)'
;MLIQEHQVTVDTATGPMSITLVVTGPVLRFANSIASQGYICAVPCCFHEFAGADAIPYDTEGTDAGNSYKVKKLLSATDEDIQKAIDVLVQHPNCTGRIGATGMCYGGHLAARTALDPRCSAAVCYFGTDIHSGSLSPSGDDTLKRLASDGVKGELVMIFGTQDGHVPLEGRTLIRETLTAKTVQPPLKLSFLELQANHAFIRDEMSKGRFDAAISKVCFELLLETYARTIARDLGEPVEEQKGDGKLVPTRAPAARPASSRPFSTSTHPAAYRRFGDPPRARGPPPGAPVDPKQVFDLLRAAGAGRQGSWSNARGRPGLHNVQAYLRSPIFVILVAGGGTYYVLHLEKVPETGRWRFIDVSPAMEVQMGDQGYDEVMREYKGKVLPDWHPQARYVQGVVKRIIRANGLEEKLGPGGWKTHVVKEDGTRNAFVLPNGNIFVFTGIMSVANDEDSLACVLGHEIAHQVARHSAERMSGMKVFYGLALLLSSFGIDMGLSQVLLNFVYSLPNSRKNETEADLIGLRLANSACFDPRAAEGLWQRMSSAEHEPGIDMSFLSTHPSSQHRTKQVREWAEQVR
;
A
#
# COMPACT_ATOMS: atom_id res chain seq x y z
N MET A 1 13.89 0.99 18.93
CA MET A 1 13.42 -0.33 19.39
C MET A 1 13.88 -1.35 18.38
N LEU A 2 14.79 -2.25 18.77
CA LEU A 2 15.02 -3.47 17.98
C LEU A 2 13.76 -4.33 18.19
N ILE A 3 13.01 -4.60 17.13
CA ILE A 3 11.90 -5.56 17.19
C ILE A 3 12.56 -6.93 17.34
N GLN A 4 12.43 -7.54 18.52
CA GLN A 4 12.88 -8.92 18.74
C GLN A 4 11.72 -9.85 18.46
N GLU A 5 11.90 -10.71 17.47
CA GLU A 5 10.92 -11.70 17.06
C GLU A 5 11.09 -12.97 17.91
N HIS A 6 10.00 -13.49 18.46
CA HIS A 6 9.99 -14.68 19.29
C HIS A 6 8.84 -15.60 18.88
N GLN A 7 9.09 -16.92 18.90
CA GLN A 7 8.07 -17.93 18.71
C GLN A 7 7.69 -18.55 20.06
N VAL A 8 6.39 -18.67 20.31
CA VAL A 8 5.84 -19.32 21.51
C VAL A 8 4.79 -20.33 21.06
N THR A 9 4.95 -21.60 21.44
CA THR A 9 3.96 -22.65 21.21
C THR A 9 3.17 -22.90 22.48
N VAL A 10 1.85 -22.99 22.35
CA VAL A 10 0.89 -23.18 23.44
C VAL A 10 -0.03 -24.35 23.10
N ASP A 11 -0.21 -25.27 24.03
CA ASP A 11 -1.16 -26.37 23.85
C ASP A 11 -2.62 -25.87 24.03
N THR A 12 -3.47 -26.18 23.05
CA THR A 12 -4.93 -25.99 23.09
C THR A 12 -5.65 -27.34 23.07
N ALA A 13 -6.96 -27.35 23.31
CA ALA A 13 -7.76 -28.58 23.29
C ALA A 13 -7.78 -29.27 21.91
N THR A 14 -7.43 -28.55 20.85
CA THR A 14 -7.48 -29.04 19.46
C THR A 14 -6.11 -29.26 18.83
N GLY A 15 -5.03 -28.92 19.52
CA GLY A 15 -3.66 -29.10 19.05
C GLY A 15 -2.71 -28.00 19.54
N PRO A 16 -1.42 -28.05 19.19
CA PRO A 16 -0.48 -26.99 19.52
C PRO A 16 -0.73 -25.73 18.66
N MET A 17 -1.10 -24.62 19.29
CA MET A 17 -1.17 -23.30 18.68
C MET A 17 0.20 -22.61 18.79
N SER A 18 0.79 -22.24 17.65
CA SER A 18 2.02 -21.44 17.65
C SER A 18 1.74 -19.96 17.39
N ILE A 19 2.38 -19.10 18.18
CA ILE A 19 2.48 -17.65 17.98
C ILE A 19 3.86 -17.42 17.38
N THR A 20 3.92 -17.10 16.08
CA THR A 20 5.12 -17.37 15.25
C THR A 20 5.50 -16.23 14.31
N LEU A 21 6.71 -16.37 13.73
CA LEU A 21 7.36 -15.60 12.66
C LEU A 21 6.91 -16.04 11.25
N VAL A 22 6.33 -17.24 11.11
CA VAL A 22 5.75 -17.76 9.87
C VAL A 22 4.37 -17.13 9.71
N VAL A 23 4.40 -15.89 9.25
CA VAL A 23 3.24 -15.05 9.00
C VAL A 23 3.28 -14.67 7.54
N THR A 24 2.13 -14.67 6.89
CA THR A 24 2.04 -14.21 5.51
C THR A 24 2.51 -12.76 5.40
N GLY A 25 3.18 -12.41 4.29
CA GLY A 25 3.81 -11.10 4.07
C GLY A 25 2.96 -9.89 4.53
N PRO A 26 1.68 -9.78 4.13
CA PRO A 26 0.82 -8.67 4.53
C PRO A 26 0.57 -8.57 6.04
N VAL A 27 0.34 -9.71 6.70
CA VAL A 27 0.06 -9.72 8.14
C VAL A 27 1.34 -9.40 8.92
N LEU A 28 2.49 -9.89 8.46
CA LEU A 28 3.79 -9.59 9.07
C LEU A 28 4.13 -8.10 8.97
N ARG A 29 3.97 -7.49 7.79
CA ARG A 29 4.20 -6.05 7.60
C ARG A 29 3.25 -5.20 8.44
N PHE A 30 1.99 -5.62 8.55
CA PHE A 30 1.01 -4.92 9.37
C PHE A 30 1.36 -5.00 10.87
N ALA A 31 1.70 -6.20 11.36
CA ALA A 31 2.15 -6.40 12.74
C ALA A 31 3.44 -5.62 13.03
N ASN A 32 4.43 -5.64 12.14
CA ASN A 32 5.67 -4.87 12.27
C ASN A 32 5.41 -3.37 12.28
N SER A 33 4.44 -2.89 11.50
CA SER A 33 4.03 -1.47 11.52
C SER A 33 3.47 -1.10 12.89
N ILE A 34 2.66 -1.96 13.51
CA ILE A 34 2.13 -1.73 14.87
C ILE A 34 3.26 -1.84 15.91
N ALA A 35 4.10 -2.87 15.83
CA ALA A 35 5.22 -3.07 16.75
C ALA A 35 6.21 -1.90 16.73
N SER A 36 6.47 -1.32 15.56
CA SER A 36 7.33 -0.14 15.39
C SER A 36 6.85 1.09 16.19
N GLN A 37 5.56 1.13 16.55
CA GLN A 37 4.96 2.21 17.35
C GLN A 37 5.10 2.00 18.86
N GLY A 38 5.77 0.91 19.28
CA GLY A 38 6.03 0.57 20.68
C GLY A 38 5.03 -0.41 21.30
N TYR A 39 4.32 -1.20 20.48
CA TYR A 39 3.40 -2.24 20.96
C TYR A 39 4.01 -3.63 20.86
N ILE A 40 3.58 -4.53 21.74
CA ILE A 40 3.87 -5.97 21.62
C ILE A 40 2.76 -6.59 20.78
N CYS A 41 3.12 -7.29 19.72
CA CYS A 41 2.17 -7.91 18.81
C CYS A 41 2.25 -9.44 18.93
N ALA A 42 1.10 -10.09 19.09
CA ALA A 42 0.96 -11.53 18.92
C ALA A 42 0.14 -11.80 17.66
N VAL A 43 0.61 -12.73 16.82
CA VAL A 43 -0.07 -13.16 15.60
C VAL A 43 -0.39 -14.65 15.74
N PRO A 44 -1.61 -15.02 16.17
CA PRO A 44 -1.96 -16.42 16.37
C PRO A 44 -2.22 -17.14 15.03
N CYS A 45 -1.72 -18.37 14.90
CA CYS A 45 -2.07 -19.24 13.77
C CYS A 45 -3.53 -19.69 13.89
N CYS A 46 -4.42 -19.15 13.04
CA CYS A 46 -5.86 -19.36 13.18
C CYS A 46 -6.36 -20.76 12.78
N PHE A 47 -5.56 -21.55 12.05
CA PHE A 47 -5.95 -22.85 11.50
C PHE A 47 -4.99 -23.96 11.91
N HIS A 48 -4.38 -23.83 13.09
CA HIS A 48 -3.36 -24.75 13.57
C HIS A 48 -3.85 -26.20 13.70
N GLU A 49 -5.16 -26.40 13.89
CA GLU A 49 -5.76 -27.73 13.97
C GLU A 49 -5.74 -28.50 12.63
N PHE A 50 -5.68 -27.77 11.52
CA PHE A 50 -5.81 -28.33 10.18
C PHE A 50 -4.49 -28.31 9.40
N ALA A 51 -3.68 -27.27 9.60
CA ALA A 51 -2.46 -27.02 8.85
C ALA A 51 -1.20 -27.02 9.73
N GLY A 52 -1.32 -27.24 11.05
CA GLY A 52 -0.19 -27.15 11.96
C GLY A 52 0.31 -25.70 12.15
N ALA A 53 1.58 -25.56 12.51
CA ALA A 53 2.17 -24.25 12.83
C ALA A 53 2.57 -23.43 11.60
N ASP A 54 2.50 -24.00 10.39
CA ASP A 54 2.95 -23.37 9.15
C ASP A 54 1.92 -22.37 8.62
N ALA A 55 2.39 -21.24 8.07
CA ALA A 55 1.48 -20.31 7.41
C ALA A 55 0.93 -20.93 6.12
N ILE A 56 -0.38 -20.84 5.99
CA ILE A 56 -1.05 -21.15 4.72
C ILE A 56 -0.68 -20.05 3.71
N PRO A 57 -0.10 -20.40 2.54
CA PRO A 57 0.31 -19.41 1.55
C PRO A 57 -0.90 -18.67 0.97
N TYR A 58 -0.70 -17.43 0.53
CA TYR A 58 -1.73 -16.64 -0.16
C TYR A 58 -1.74 -16.92 -1.68
N ASP A 59 -1.60 -18.19 -2.07
CA ASP A 59 -1.88 -18.65 -3.42
C ASP A 59 -3.33 -19.16 -3.54
N THR A 60 -3.70 -19.68 -4.71
CA THR A 60 -5.06 -20.20 -4.93
C THR A 60 -5.37 -21.39 -4.03
N GLU A 61 -4.42 -22.32 -3.87
CA GLU A 61 -4.61 -23.56 -3.11
C GLU A 61 -4.73 -23.27 -1.61
N GLY A 62 -3.85 -22.43 -1.07
CA GLY A 62 -3.90 -21.96 0.31
C GLY A 62 -5.11 -21.08 0.60
N THR A 63 -5.56 -20.27 -0.36
CA THR A 63 -6.84 -19.54 -0.23
C THR A 63 -8.03 -20.51 -0.15
N ASP A 64 -8.06 -21.54 -0.99
CA ASP A 64 -9.12 -22.53 -1.00
C ASP A 64 -9.09 -23.42 0.27
N ALA A 65 -7.90 -23.80 0.72
CA ALA A 65 -7.68 -24.51 1.98
C ALA A 65 -8.13 -23.66 3.17
N GLY A 66 -7.71 -22.40 3.25
CA GLY A 66 -8.14 -21.46 4.30
C GLY A 66 -9.66 -21.24 4.33
N ASN A 67 -10.30 -21.13 3.16
CA ASN A 67 -11.76 -21.07 3.07
C ASN A 67 -12.42 -22.39 3.53
N SER A 68 -11.83 -23.54 3.20
CA SER A 68 -12.29 -24.86 3.67
C SER A 68 -12.16 -25.00 5.18
N TYR A 69 -11.07 -24.51 5.77
CA TYR A 69 -10.84 -24.55 7.21
C TYR A 69 -11.77 -23.59 7.95
N LYS A 70 -12.00 -22.39 7.39
CA LYS A 70 -12.97 -21.43 7.94
C LYS A 70 -14.34 -22.07 8.18
N VAL A 71 -14.85 -22.84 7.22
CA VAL A 71 -16.16 -23.50 7.34
C VAL A 71 -16.15 -24.76 8.22
N LYS A 72 -14.98 -25.24 8.65
CA LYS A 72 -14.82 -26.41 9.54
C LYS A 72 -14.50 -26.03 10.98
N LYS A 73 -13.82 -24.89 11.20
CA LYS A 73 -13.35 -24.48 12.52
C LYS A 73 -14.52 -24.24 13.47
N LEU A 74 -14.46 -24.87 14.64
CA LEU A 74 -15.48 -24.70 15.68
C LEU A 74 -15.35 -23.32 16.33
N LEU A 75 -16.50 -22.74 16.69
CA LEU A 75 -16.55 -21.44 17.35
C LEU A 75 -15.84 -21.48 18.72
N SER A 76 -16.00 -22.59 19.46
CA SER A 76 -15.34 -22.80 20.75
C SER A 76 -13.81 -22.90 20.63
N ALA A 77 -13.30 -23.50 19.55
CA ALA A 77 -11.86 -23.53 19.30
C ALA A 77 -11.31 -22.13 18.99
N THR A 78 -12.09 -21.33 18.26
CA THR A 78 -11.76 -19.92 18.02
C THR A 78 -11.72 -19.11 19.32
N ASP A 79 -12.68 -19.33 20.23
CA ASP A 79 -12.70 -18.67 21.53
C ASP A 79 -11.51 -19.07 22.42
N GLU A 80 -11.13 -20.35 22.40
CA GLU A 80 -9.95 -20.85 23.12
C GLU A 80 -8.65 -20.23 22.58
N ASP A 81 -8.47 -20.19 21.25
CA ASP A 81 -7.28 -19.59 20.62
C ASP A 81 -7.14 -18.11 20.99
N ILE A 82 -8.25 -17.36 20.98
CA ILE A 82 -8.28 -15.96 21.42
C ILE A 82 -7.83 -15.83 22.88
N GLN A 83 -8.40 -16.65 23.78
CA GLN A 83 -8.05 -16.60 25.21
C GLN A 83 -6.56 -16.92 25.43
N LYS A 84 -6.04 -17.95 24.77
CA LYS A 84 -4.64 -18.37 24.87
C LYS A 84 -3.68 -17.32 24.31
N ALA A 85 -4.03 -16.67 23.19
CA ALA A 85 -3.24 -15.59 22.62
C ALA A 85 -3.17 -14.38 23.58
N ILE A 86 -4.29 -14.05 24.23
CA ILE A 86 -4.33 -13.00 25.27
C ILE A 86 -3.48 -13.40 26.48
N ASP A 87 -3.59 -14.65 26.94
CA ASP A 87 -2.83 -15.15 28.10
C ASP A 87 -1.32 -15.00 27.88
N VAL A 88 -0.82 -15.37 26.69
CA VAL A 88 0.60 -15.20 26.35
C VAL A 88 1.00 -13.74 26.35
N LEU A 89 0.19 -12.85 25.75
CA LEU A 89 0.49 -11.42 25.74
C LEU A 89 0.56 -10.84 27.16
N VAL A 90 -0.42 -11.17 28.02
CA VAL A 90 -0.48 -10.65 29.40
C VAL A 90 0.67 -11.20 30.25
N GLN A 91 1.15 -12.42 30.00
CA GLN A 91 2.29 -13.01 30.70
C GLN A 91 3.63 -12.41 30.27
N HIS A 92 3.69 -11.70 29.14
CA HIS A 92 4.93 -11.08 28.67
C HIS A 92 5.36 -9.95 29.64
N PRO A 93 6.63 -9.90 30.10
CA PRO A 93 7.07 -8.99 31.15
C PRO A 93 6.90 -7.51 30.81
N ASN A 94 6.92 -7.17 29.52
CA ASN A 94 6.74 -5.80 29.02
C ASN A 94 5.27 -5.45 28.67
N CYS A 95 4.31 -6.35 28.92
CA CYS A 95 2.90 -6.07 28.69
C CYS A 95 2.31 -5.27 29.85
N THR A 96 1.56 -4.21 29.52
CA THR A 96 0.88 -3.36 30.52
C THR A 96 -0.41 -4.00 31.08
N GLY A 97 -0.74 -5.22 30.64
CA GLY A 97 -1.99 -5.91 30.93
C GLY A 97 -3.21 -5.39 30.14
N ARG A 98 -3.02 -4.38 29.28
CA ARG A 98 -4.07 -3.85 28.39
C ARG A 98 -3.90 -4.43 27.00
N ILE A 99 -4.99 -4.97 26.46
CA ILE A 99 -4.96 -5.69 25.19
C ILE A 99 -5.74 -4.93 24.13
N GLY A 100 -5.16 -4.87 22.93
CA GLY A 100 -5.82 -4.46 21.71
C GLY A 100 -5.96 -5.61 20.74
N ALA A 101 -7.04 -5.61 19.96
CA ALA A 101 -7.25 -6.55 18.87
C ALA A 101 -7.40 -5.82 17.54
N THR A 102 -6.88 -6.39 16.46
CA THR A 102 -7.11 -5.89 15.11
C THR A 102 -6.97 -7.01 14.10
N GLY A 103 -7.64 -6.87 12.96
CA GLY A 103 -7.53 -7.81 11.87
C GLY A 103 -8.37 -7.39 10.67
N MET A 104 -8.18 -8.12 9.58
CA MET A 104 -8.78 -7.84 8.27
C MET A 104 -9.61 -9.04 7.82
N CYS A 105 -10.76 -8.82 7.16
CA CYS A 105 -11.60 -9.89 6.64
C CYS A 105 -11.99 -10.88 7.77
N TYR A 106 -11.61 -12.15 7.67
CA TYR A 106 -11.76 -13.15 8.73
C TYR A 106 -11.11 -12.69 10.05
N GLY A 107 -9.89 -12.15 10.00
CA GLY A 107 -9.24 -11.58 11.19
C GLY A 107 -9.97 -10.37 11.75
N GLY A 108 -10.72 -9.63 10.93
CA GLY A 108 -11.58 -8.54 11.39
C GLY A 108 -12.76 -9.05 12.22
N HIS A 109 -13.29 -10.23 11.86
CA HIS A 109 -14.27 -10.93 12.67
C HIS A 109 -13.65 -11.40 14.00
N LEU A 110 -12.47 -12.04 13.95
CA LEU A 110 -11.77 -12.48 15.15
C LEU A 110 -11.46 -11.32 16.10
N ALA A 111 -11.08 -10.15 15.58
CA ALA A 111 -10.88 -8.94 16.38
C ALA A 111 -12.18 -8.48 17.07
N ALA A 112 -13.31 -8.51 16.34
CA ALA A 112 -14.62 -8.21 16.92
C ALA A 112 -14.99 -9.22 18.02
N ARG A 113 -14.73 -10.51 17.79
CA ARG A 113 -14.97 -11.56 18.79
C ARG A 113 -14.04 -11.42 20.01
N THR A 114 -12.80 -10.99 19.80
CA THR A 114 -11.84 -10.69 20.88
C THR A 114 -12.31 -9.56 21.79
N ALA A 115 -13.13 -8.62 21.28
CA ALA A 115 -13.73 -7.57 22.10
C ALA A 115 -14.67 -8.10 23.22
N LEU A 116 -15.14 -9.34 23.10
CA LEU A 116 -15.94 -10.00 24.15
C LEU A 116 -15.10 -10.40 25.37
N ASP A 117 -13.78 -10.51 25.24
CA ASP A 117 -12.90 -10.77 26.39
C ASP A 117 -12.77 -9.49 27.23
N PRO A 118 -13.02 -9.54 28.56
CA PRO A 118 -12.99 -8.37 29.42
C PRO A 118 -11.63 -7.68 29.54
N ARG A 119 -10.54 -8.33 29.10
CA ARG A 119 -9.18 -7.78 29.05
C ARG A 119 -8.93 -6.95 27.78
N CYS A 120 -9.77 -7.11 26.75
CA CYS A 120 -9.68 -6.35 25.52
C CYS A 120 -10.19 -4.91 25.74
N SER A 121 -9.28 -3.95 25.62
CA SER A 121 -9.56 -2.52 25.81
C SER A 121 -9.99 -1.83 24.51
N ALA A 122 -9.57 -2.35 23.36
CA ALA A 122 -10.02 -1.88 22.05
C ALA A 122 -9.90 -2.95 20.97
N ALA A 123 -10.86 -2.97 20.04
CA ALA A 123 -10.85 -3.81 18.86
C ALA A 123 -11.08 -2.97 17.59
N VAL A 124 -10.13 -3.00 16.66
CA VAL A 124 -10.22 -2.30 15.36
C VAL A 124 -10.38 -3.31 14.24
N CYS A 125 -11.57 -3.36 13.66
CA CYS A 125 -12.01 -4.41 12.76
C CYS A 125 -12.13 -3.88 11.33
N TYR A 126 -11.24 -4.34 10.45
CA TYR A 126 -11.27 -3.98 9.02
C TYR A 126 -12.10 -5.00 8.25
N PHE A 127 -13.23 -4.56 7.70
CA PHE A 127 -14.17 -5.31 6.85
C PHE A 127 -14.39 -6.75 7.34
N GLY A 128 -14.78 -6.87 8.62
CA GLY A 128 -15.04 -8.16 9.27
C GLY A 128 -16.09 -8.96 8.51
N THR A 129 -15.66 -10.01 7.79
CA THR A 129 -16.56 -10.84 7.00
C THR A 129 -17.37 -11.75 7.90
N ASP A 130 -18.51 -12.24 7.39
CA ASP A 130 -19.34 -13.24 8.06
C ASP A 130 -20.05 -12.81 9.36
N ILE A 131 -19.75 -11.63 9.94
CA ILE A 131 -20.43 -11.10 11.15
C ILE A 131 -21.94 -10.92 10.92
N HIS A 132 -22.30 -10.38 9.75
CA HIS A 132 -23.69 -10.10 9.39
C HIS A 132 -24.47 -11.36 9.00
N SER A 133 -23.79 -12.38 8.47
CA SER A 133 -24.41 -13.64 8.06
C SER A 133 -24.38 -14.72 9.14
N GLY A 134 -23.61 -14.53 10.22
CA GLY A 134 -23.48 -15.51 11.30
C GLY A 134 -22.85 -16.82 10.82
N SER A 135 -21.89 -16.73 9.91
CA SER A 135 -21.29 -17.89 9.21
C SER A 135 -19.82 -18.13 9.55
N LEU A 136 -19.35 -17.65 10.71
CA LEU A 136 -17.97 -17.86 11.14
C LEU A 136 -17.64 -19.35 11.37
N SER A 137 -18.63 -20.15 11.81
CA SER A 137 -18.44 -21.54 12.21
C SER A 137 -19.65 -22.42 11.85
N PRO A 138 -19.48 -23.72 11.56
CA PRO A 138 -20.58 -24.63 11.30
C PRO A 138 -21.47 -24.88 12.52
N SER A 139 -20.98 -24.62 13.75
CA SER A 139 -21.78 -24.66 14.97
C SER A 139 -22.69 -23.43 15.15
N GLY A 140 -22.71 -22.53 14.16
CA GLY A 140 -23.29 -21.20 14.26
C GLY A 140 -22.29 -20.17 14.79
N ASP A 141 -22.68 -18.90 14.72
CA ASP A 141 -21.88 -17.77 15.16
C ASP A 141 -22.77 -16.75 15.87
N ASP A 142 -22.42 -16.47 17.12
CA ASP A 142 -23.15 -15.57 18.01
C ASP A 142 -22.45 -14.23 18.22
N THR A 143 -21.38 -13.92 17.46
CA THR A 143 -20.54 -12.73 17.65
C THR A 143 -21.35 -11.44 17.70
N LEU A 144 -22.17 -11.19 16.68
CA LEU A 144 -22.97 -9.94 16.61
C LEU A 144 -23.98 -9.84 17.76
N LYS A 145 -24.60 -10.96 18.13
CA LYS A 145 -25.57 -11.01 19.23
C LYS A 145 -24.88 -10.70 20.56
N ARG A 146 -23.74 -11.34 20.84
CA ARG A 146 -22.97 -11.16 22.07
C ARG A 146 -22.37 -9.77 22.18
N LEU A 147 -21.90 -9.19 21.08
CA LEU A 147 -21.44 -7.79 21.08
C LEU A 147 -22.55 -6.81 21.49
N ALA A 148 -23.81 -7.15 21.20
CA ALA A 148 -24.97 -6.35 21.59
C ALA A 148 -25.49 -6.65 23.01
N SER A 149 -25.26 -7.86 23.55
CA SER A 149 -25.84 -8.30 24.83
C SER A 149 -24.87 -8.40 26.01
N ASP A 150 -23.59 -8.66 25.77
CA ASP A 150 -22.65 -9.11 26.81
C ASP A 150 -21.93 -7.95 27.53
N GLY A 151 -22.24 -6.70 27.17
CA GLY A 151 -21.68 -5.52 27.82
C GLY A 151 -20.17 -5.36 27.61
N VAL A 152 -19.74 -5.34 26.34
CA VAL A 152 -18.35 -5.13 25.92
C VAL A 152 -17.75 -3.90 26.61
N LYS A 153 -16.63 -4.10 27.33
CA LYS A 153 -15.95 -3.05 28.10
C LYS A 153 -15.09 -2.13 27.23
N GLY A 154 -14.45 -2.73 26.23
CA GLY A 154 -13.54 -2.06 25.31
C GLY A 154 -14.24 -1.21 24.27
N GLU A 155 -13.44 -0.47 23.51
CA GLU A 155 -13.93 0.28 22.37
C GLU A 155 -13.90 -0.55 21.08
N LEU A 156 -14.98 -0.52 20.31
CA LEU A 156 -15.08 -1.22 19.04
C LEU A 156 -15.06 -0.21 17.88
N VAL A 157 -14.15 -0.42 16.94
CA VAL A 157 -14.05 0.36 15.70
C VAL A 157 -14.33 -0.58 14.53
N MET A 158 -15.39 -0.32 13.78
CA MET A 158 -15.80 -1.11 12.62
C MET A 158 -15.59 -0.29 11.35
N ILE A 159 -14.76 -0.78 10.43
CA ILE A 159 -14.36 -0.06 9.23
C ILE A 159 -14.73 -0.88 8.00
N PHE A 160 -15.53 -0.33 7.10
CA PHE A 160 -15.99 -1.02 5.90
C PHE A 160 -15.76 -0.23 4.62
N GLY A 161 -15.59 -0.95 3.50
CA GLY A 161 -15.63 -0.37 2.17
C GLY A 161 -17.06 -0.32 1.63
N THR A 162 -17.47 0.80 1.01
CA THR A 162 -18.80 0.93 0.41
C THR A 162 -18.97 0.07 -0.84
N GLN A 163 -17.87 -0.35 -1.46
CA GLN A 163 -17.82 -1.21 -2.64
C GLN A 163 -17.53 -2.68 -2.29
N ASP A 164 -17.54 -3.02 -0.99
CA ASP A 164 -17.29 -4.38 -0.51
C ASP A 164 -18.46 -5.32 -0.86
N GLY A 165 -18.19 -6.31 -1.71
CA GLY A 165 -19.16 -7.34 -2.07
C GLY A 165 -19.30 -8.48 -1.04
N HIS A 166 -18.35 -8.62 -0.11
CA HIS A 166 -18.39 -9.63 0.96
C HIS A 166 -19.14 -9.14 2.20
N VAL A 167 -19.22 -7.82 2.41
CA VAL A 167 -20.07 -7.20 3.44
C VAL A 167 -20.94 -6.14 2.76
N PRO A 168 -22.04 -6.55 2.11
CA PRO A 168 -22.90 -5.65 1.35
C PRO A 168 -23.59 -4.62 2.25
N LEU A 169 -24.27 -3.64 1.65
CA LEU A 169 -24.93 -2.55 2.38
C LEU A 169 -25.91 -3.07 3.44
N GLU A 170 -26.66 -4.10 3.12
CA GLU A 170 -27.62 -4.75 4.02
C GLU A 170 -26.89 -5.34 5.24
N GLY A 171 -25.75 -5.99 5.01
CA GLY A 171 -24.92 -6.55 6.08
C GLY A 171 -24.32 -5.46 6.98
N ARG A 172 -23.80 -4.39 6.40
CA ARG A 172 -23.27 -3.24 7.16
C ARG A 172 -24.35 -2.52 7.96
N THR A 173 -25.53 -2.39 7.38
CA THR A 173 -26.70 -1.79 8.03
C THR A 173 -27.13 -2.65 9.21
N LEU A 174 -27.26 -3.97 9.04
CA LEU A 174 -27.60 -4.90 10.11
C LEU A 174 -26.61 -4.82 11.28
N ILE A 175 -25.29 -4.82 11.00
CA ILE A 175 -24.27 -4.68 12.04
C ILE A 175 -24.44 -3.34 12.78
N ARG A 176 -24.55 -2.23 12.05
CA ARG A 176 -24.69 -0.90 12.64
C ARG A 176 -25.94 -0.79 13.51
N GLU A 177 -27.10 -1.19 12.99
CA GLU A 177 -28.37 -1.13 13.71
C GLU A 177 -28.34 -1.99 14.97
N THR A 178 -27.79 -3.20 14.88
CA THR A 178 -27.70 -4.10 16.03
C THR A 178 -26.81 -3.54 17.14
N LEU A 179 -25.63 -3.01 16.77
CA LEU A 179 -24.66 -2.48 17.74
C LEU A 179 -25.00 -1.09 18.30
N THR A 180 -25.87 -0.34 17.61
CA THR A 180 -26.35 0.99 18.06
C THR A 180 -27.76 0.96 18.64
N ALA A 181 -28.40 -0.21 18.68
CA ALA A 181 -29.73 -0.37 19.23
C ALA A 181 -29.77 0.09 20.69
N LYS A 182 -30.86 0.75 21.09
CA LYS A 182 -31.07 1.23 22.47
C LYS A 182 -31.10 0.09 23.51
N THR A 183 -31.25 -1.14 23.05
CA THR A 183 -31.24 -2.36 23.86
C THR A 183 -29.84 -2.77 24.31
N VAL A 184 -28.77 -2.23 23.69
CA VAL A 184 -27.39 -2.51 24.08
C VAL A 184 -27.07 -1.76 25.38
N GLN A 185 -26.85 -2.51 26.47
CA GLN A 185 -26.52 -1.96 27.79
C GLN A 185 -25.35 -2.69 28.45
N PRO A 186 -24.30 -1.98 28.94
CA PRO A 186 -24.05 -0.54 28.74
C PRO A 186 -23.88 -0.21 27.25
N PRO A 187 -24.15 1.05 26.82
CA PRO A 187 -23.98 1.45 25.43
C PRO A 187 -22.55 1.16 24.96
N LEU A 188 -22.43 0.47 23.82
CA LEU A 188 -21.15 0.14 23.23
C LEU A 188 -20.42 1.43 22.79
N LYS A 189 -19.14 1.56 23.16
CA LYS A 189 -18.27 2.58 22.58
C LYS A 189 -17.95 2.16 21.15
N LEU A 190 -18.74 2.64 20.20
CA LEU A 190 -18.65 2.24 18.80
C LEU A 190 -18.24 3.41 17.91
N SER A 191 -17.19 3.20 17.12
CA SER A 191 -16.90 4.00 15.92
C SER A 191 -17.23 3.16 14.70
N PHE A 192 -18.05 3.68 13.79
CA PHE A 192 -18.44 2.98 12.57
C PHE A 192 -18.11 3.83 11.35
N LEU A 193 -17.19 3.36 10.50
CA LEU A 193 -16.66 4.09 9.36
C LEU A 193 -16.93 3.35 8.05
N GLU A 194 -17.41 4.07 7.05
CA GLU A 194 -17.58 3.58 5.68
C GLU A 194 -16.79 4.44 4.71
N LEU A 195 -15.97 3.80 3.88
CA LEU A 195 -15.00 4.44 3.00
C LEU A 195 -15.28 4.03 1.55
N GLN A 196 -15.00 4.90 0.58
CA GLN A 196 -15.09 4.57 -0.85
C GLN A 196 -13.96 3.62 -1.25
N ALA A 197 -14.12 2.36 -0.88
CA ALA A 197 -13.12 1.31 -1.04
C ALA A 197 -13.78 -0.05 -1.28
N ASN A 198 -13.06 -0.94 -1.96
CA ASN A 198 -13.46 -2.32 -2.21
C ASN A 198 -12.94 -3.25 -1.09
N HIS A 199 -13.41 -4.50 -1.01
CA HIS A 199 -12.90 -5.47 -0.03
C HIS A 199 -11.36 -5.61 -0.11
N ALA A 200 -10.72 -5.85 1.04
CA ALA A 200 -9.26 -5.99 1.14
C ALA A 200 -8.46 -4.72 0.74
N PHE A 201 -9.04 -3.53 0.88
CA PHE A 201 -8.41 -2.26 0.50
C PHE A 201 -7.16 -1.90 1.31
N ILE A 202 -6.96 -2.51 2.49
CA ILE A 202 -5.75 -2.30 3.31
C ILE A 202 -4.65 -3.32 3.07
N ARG A 203 -4.89 -4.33 2.22
CA ARG A 203 -3.92 -5.39 1.95
C ARG A 203 -3.03 -4.97 0.78
N ASP A 204 -1.76 -4.71 1.06
CA ASP A 204 -0.77 -4.23 0.09
C ASP A 204 -0.34 -5.30 -0.93
N GLU A 205 -0.53 -6.59 -0.61
CA GLU A 205 -0.21 -7.71 -1.49
C GLU A 205 -1.45 -8.59 -1.77
N MET A 206 -1.46 -9.26 -2.93
CA MET A 206 -2.51 -10.21 -3.30
C MET A 206 -3.96 -9.69 -3.17
N SER A 207 -4.18 -8.37 -3.16
CA SER A 207 -5.49 -7.74 -2.99
C SER A 207 -6.37 -7.73 -4.24
N LYS A 208 -5.97 -8.44 -5.30
CA LYS A 208 -6.66 -8.43 -6.61
C LYS A 208 -6.84 -7.01 -7.16
N GLY A 209 -5.85 -6.13 -6.94
CA GLY A 209 -5.87 -4.73 -7.38
C GLY A 209 -6.78 -3.81 -6.57
N ARG A 210 -7.19 -4.22 -5.35
CA ARG A 210 -8.11 -3.45 -4.50
C ARG A 210 -7.40 -2.60 -3.45
N PHE A 211 -6.09 -2.77 -3.29
CA PHE A 211 -5.29 -1.98 -2.35
C PHE A 211 -5.42 -0.48 -2.64
N ASP A 212 -5.71 0.29 -1.59
CA ASP A 212 -5.74 1.74 -1.63
C ASP A 212 -4.81 2.28 -0.54
N ALA A 213 -3.61 2.71 -0.93
CA ALA A 213 -2.59 3.17 0.01
C ALA A 213 -3.04 4.40 0.84
N ALA A 214 -3.84 5.30 0.25
CA ALA A 214 -4.28 6.52 0.93
C ALA A 214 -5.31 6.18 2.02
N ILE A 215 -6.31 5.38 1.67
CA ILE A 215 -7.32 4.92 2.62
C ILE A 215 -6.68 4.03 3.69
N SER A 216 -5.74 3.16 3.30
CA SER A 216 -4.98 2.33 4.24
C SER A 216 -4.26 3.15 5.29
N LYS A 217 -3.59 4.23 4.87
CA LYS A 217 -2.90 5.14 5.79
C LYS A 217 -3.89 5.77 6.79
N VAL A 218 -5.01 6.30 6.32
CA VAL A 218 -6.05 6.91 7.19
C VAL A 218 -6.58 5.88 8.19
N CYS A 219 -6.86 4.67 7.72
CA CYS A 219 -7.30 3.55 8.52
C CYS A 219 -6.28 3.10 9.58
N PHE A 220 -4.99 3.18 9.25
CA PHE A 220 -3.92 2.87 10.19
C PHE A 220 -3.76 3.96 11.25
N GLU A 221 -3.85 5.24 10.87
CA GLU A 221 -3.84 6.34 11.84
C GLU A 221 -5.02 6.26 12.81
N LEU A 222 -6.20 5.83 12.36
CA LEU A 222 -7.35 5.58 13.22
C LEU A 222 -7.08 4.45 14.24
N LEU A 223 -6.36 3.41 13.83
CA LEU A 223 -5.92 2.35 14.73
C LEU A 223 -4.94 2.88 15.78
N LEU A 224 -3.93 3.64 15.36
CA LEU A 224 -2.94 4.22 16.27
C LEU A 224 -3.57 5.20 17.26
N GLU A 225 -4.49 6.03 16.80
CA GLU A 225 -5.26 6.95 17.64
C GLU A 225 -6.04 6.17 18.70
N THR A 226 -6.79 5.14 18.27
CA THR A 226 -7.61 4.32 19.16
C THR A 226 -6.74 3.63 20.20
N TYR A 227 -5.62 3.02 19.78
CA TYR A 227 -4.72 2.32 20.68
C TYR A 227 -3.99 3.26 21.63
N ALA A 228 -3.57 4.43 21.15
CA ALA A 228 -2.88 5.42 21.98
C ALA A 228 -3.75 5.89 23.16
N ARG A 229 -5.07 6.05 22.96
CA ARG A 229 -5.98 6.49 24.03
C ARG A 229 -6.58 5.38 24.87
N THR A 230 -6.69 4.15 24.36
CA THR A 230 -7.33 3.03 25.08
C THR A 230 -6.35 2.08 25.74
N ILE A 231 -5.28 1.73 25.03
CA ILE A 231 -4.24 0.81 25.49
C ILE A 231 -3.12 1.63 26.15
N ALA A 232 -2.78 2.77 25.53
CA ALA A 232 -1.64 3.62 25.87
C ALA A 232 -0.29 2.88 25.79
N ARG A 233 0.79 3.64 25.67
CA ARG A 233 2.15 3.11 25.58
C ARG A 233 2.91 3.52 26.83
N ASP A 234 3.56 2.55 27.44
CA ASP A 234 4.60 2.79 28.44
C ASP A 234 5.94 2.41 27.80
N LEU A 235 6.78 3.40 27.54
CA LEU A 235 8.08 3.19 26.90
C LEU A 235 9.17 2.85 27.94
N GLY A 236 8.80 2.72 29.21
CA GLY A 236 9.73 2.52 30.32
C GLY A 236 10.56 3.76 30.65
N GLU A 237 11.48 3.60 31.60
CA GLU A 237 12.45 4.65 31.92
C GLU A 237 13.42 4.87 30.75
N PRO A 238 13.78 6.13 30.43
CA PRO A 238 14.79 6.41 29.42
C PRO A 238 16.10 5.72 29.75
N VAL A 239 16.59 4.86 28.84
CA VAL A 239 17.90 4.24 29.01
C VAL A 239 18.97 5.28 28.63
N GLU A 240 19.84 5.64 29.57
CA GLU A 240 21.02 6.47 29.25
C GLU A 240 21.95 5.67 28.34
N GLU A 241 22.13 6.10 27.08
CA GLU A 241 23.11 5.51 26.18
C GLU A 241 24.53 5.70 26.76
N GLN A 242 25.24 4.59 27.00
CA GLN A 242 26.67 4.65 27.26
C GLN A 242 27.38 5.16 26.01
N LYS A 243 28.04 6.32 26.14
CA LYS A 243 28.79 6.98 25.07
C LYS A 243 29.92 6.10 24.52
N GLY A 244 29.64 5.46 23.39
CA GLY A 244 30.61 5.05 22.38
C GLY A 244 30.13 5.53 21.02
N ASP A 245 30.85 6.49 20.45
CA ASP A 245 31.00 6.65 18.99
C ASP A 245 29.82 7.24 18.19
N GLY A 246 29.48 8.50 18.47
CA GLY A 246 29.15 9.44 17.38
C GLY A 246 27.69 9.77 17.04
N LYS A 247 26.73 9.74 17.97
CA LYS A 247 25.37 10.33 17.75
C LYS A 247 24.85 11.16 18.93
N LEU A 248 23.90 12.03 18.59
CA LEU A 248 23.45 13.27 19.24
C LEU A 248 23.25 13.22 20.76
N VAL A 249 23.82 14.21 21.44
CA VAL A 249 23.69 14.46 22.88
C VAL A 249 22.35 15.17 23.18
N PRO A 250 21.45 14.61 24.02
CA PRO A 250 20.39 15.38 24.62
C PRO A 250 20.90 16.01 25.92
N THR A 251 20.93 17.34 25.97
CA THR A 251 21.20 18.09 27.21
C THR A 251 20.01 17.98 28.17
N ARG A 252 20.23 17.26 29.27
CA ARG A 252 19.67 17.38 30.63
C ARG A 252 18.41 18.25 30.81
N ALA A 253 17.30 17.60 31.17
CA ALA A 253 16.10 18.25 31.72
C ALA A 253 16.39 18.87 33.11
N PRO A 254 15.81 20.03 33.46
CA PRO A 254 15.74 20.48 34.84
C PRO A 254 14.40 20.09 35.49
N ALA A 255 14.53 19.29 36.55
CA ALA A 255 13.75 19.17 37.79
C ALA A 255 12.25 19.51 37.80
N ALA A 256 11.48 18.50 38.22
CA ALA A 256 10.13 18.63 38.74
C ALA A 256 10.04 19.70 39.84
N ARG A 257 9.00 20.54 39.77
CA ARG A 257 8.55 21.41 40.87
C ARG A 257 7.27 20.82 41.49
N PRO A 258 7.07 20.96 42.81
CA PRO A 258 5.98 20.32 43.51
C PRO A 258 4.63 21.00 43.24
N ALA A 259 3.57 20.21 43.33
CA ALA A 259 2.18 20.64 43.20
C ALA A 259 1.85 21.77 44.18
N SER A 260 1.51 22.95 43.66
CA SER A 260 0.90 24.03 44.44
C SER A 260 -0.58 24.12 44.11
N SER A 261 -1.41 23.72 45.07
CA SER A 261 -2.85 23.98 45.11
C SER A 261 -3.12 25.49 45.26
N ARG A 262 -3.74 26.12 44.27
CA ARG A 262 -4.57 27.34 44.47
C ARG A 262 -5.74 27.37 43.47
N PRO A 263 -6.89 27.92 43.89
CA PRO A 263 -8.19 27.68 43.28
C PRO A 263 -8.40 28.48 41.99
N PHE A 264 -9.18 27.90 41.08
CA PHE A 264 -9.62 28.55 39.86
C PHE A 264 -10.50 29.76 40.20
N SER A 265 -10.01 30.95 39.87
CA SER A 265 -10.74 32.21 39.91
C SER A 265 -11.75 32.25 38.77
N THR A 266 -13.02 32.44 39.12
CA THR A 266 -14.13 32.69 38.19
C THR A 266 -13.94 34.03 37.48
N SER A 267 -13.70 34.04 36.17
CA SER A 267 -13.93 35.22 35.35
C SER A 267 -15.24 35.05 34.57
N THR A 268 -16.21 35.88 34.95
CA THR A 268 -17.51 36.06 34.32
C THR A 268 -17.40 36.66 32.92
N HIS A 269 -17.87 35.94 31.90
CA HIS A 269 -18.46 36.55 30.70
C HIS A 269 -19.71 35.75 30.31
N PRO A 270 -20.85 36.42 30.03
CA PRO A 270 -22.13 35.75 29.91
C PRO A 270 -22.29 35.12 28.53
N ALA A 271 -22.19 33.80 28.44
CA ALA A 271 -22.75 33.05 27.32
C ALA A 271 -24.27 32.94 27.54
N ALA A 272 -25.03 33.76 26.82
CA ALA A 272 -26.49 33.70 26.81
C ALA A 272 -26.95 32.34 26.24
N TYR A 273 -27.32 31.42 27.13
CA TYR A 273 -28.13 30.25 26.79
C TYR A 273 -29.51 30.73 26.33
N ARG A 274 -29.88 30.45 25.08
CA ARG A 274 -31.30 30.51 24.66
C ARG A 274 -32.03 29.32 25.28
N ARG A 275 -33.02 29.63 26.12
CA ARG A 275 -33.99 28.68 26.66
C ARG A 275 -34.85 28.10 25.54
N PHE A 276 -35.17 26.82 25.66
CA PHE A 276 -36.33 26.20 25.03
C PHE A 276 -37.59 26.95 25.48
N GLY A 277 -38.32 27.58 24.54
CA GLY A 277 -39.66 28.11 24.79
C GLY A 277 -39.92 29.56 24.35
N ASP A 278 -39.72 29.88 23.06
CA ASP A 278 -40.31 31.08 22.45
C ASP A 278 -41.22 30.69 21.25
N PRO A 279 -42.32 31.42 21.02
CA PRO A 279 -43.46 30.98 20.19
C PRO A 279 -43.18 31.01 18.68
N PRO A 280 -43.98 30.28 17.86
CA PRO A 280 -43.72 30.17 16.44
C PRO A 280 -43.94 31.50 15.72
N ARG A 281 -42.98 31.89 14.87
CA ARG A 281 -43.10 33.02 13.94
C ARG A 281 -44.14 32.73 12.86
N ALA A 282 -44.79 33.81 12.42
CA ALA A 282 -45.96 33.88 11.56
C ALA A 282 -45.92 33.01 10.29
N ARG A 283 -47.10 32.45 9.95
CA ARG A 283 -47.40 31.71 8.73
C ARG A 283 -47.08 32.56 7.49
N GLY A 284 -46.37 31.97 6.52
CA GLY A 284 -46.30 32.49 5.16
C GLY A 284 -47.67 32.41 4.45
N PRO A 285 -47.86 33.15 3.35
CA PRO A 285 -49.15 33.21 2.68
C PRO A 285 -49.50 31.86 2.03
N PRO A 286 -50.80 31.51 1.91
CA PRO A 286 -51.24 30.26 1.33
C PRO A 286 -50.94 30.17 -0.19
N PRO A 287 -50.78 28.96 -0.73
CA PRO A 287 -50.39 28.76 -2.13
C PRO A 287 -51.57 29.04 -3.06
N GLY A 288 -51.39 29.93 -4.06
CA GLY A 288 -52.38 30.12 -5.13
C GLY A 288 -52.53 31.51 -5.74
N ALA A 289 -51.72 32.52 -5.40
CA ALA A 289 -51.79 33.85 -6.05
C ALA A 289 -50.70 34.01 -7.13
N PRO A 290 -51.01 34.59 -8.31
CA PRO A 290 -50.02 34.80 -9.37
C PRO A 290 -49.00 35.86 -8.95
N VAL A 291 -47.71 35.54 -9.09
CA VAL A 291 -46.60 36.43 -8.75
C VAL A 291 -46.21 37.27 -9.97
N ASP A 292 -46.20 38.59 -9.82
CA ASP A 292 -45.78 39.56 -10.84
C ASP A 292 -44.25 39.45 -11.09
N PRO A 293 -43.78 39.15 -12.32
CA PRO A 293 -42.36 39.02 -12.65
C PRO A 293 -41.50 40.25 -12.36
N LYS A 294 -42.09 41.46 -12.26
CA LYS A 294 -41.32 42.69 -12.00
C LYS A 294 -40.83 42.79 -10.55
N GLN A 295 -41.58 42.28 -9.58
CA GLN A 295 -41.17 42.34 -8.16
C GLN A 295 -39.99 41.41 -7.84
N VAL A 296 -39.84 40.30 -8.57
CA VAL A 296 -38.71 39.37 -8.41
C VAL A 296 -37.42 39.98 -8.99
N PHE A 297 -37.53 40.77 -10.06
CA PHE A 297 -36.38 41.40 -10.71
C PHE A 297 -35.82 42.58 -9.91
N ASP A 298 -36.67 43.35 -9.24
CA ASP A 298 -36.23 44.48 -8.41
C ASP A 298 -35.58 44.03 -7.09
N LEU A 299 -36.00 42.88 -6.53
CA LEU A 299 -35.37 42.26 -5.36
C LEU A 299 -33.96 41.73 -5.66
N LEU A 300 -33.72 41.22 -6.87
CA LEU A 300 -32.40 40.79 -7.32
C LEU A 300 -31.47 41.97 -7.65
N ARG A 301 -32.02 43.11 -8.06
CA ARG A 301 -31.24 44.33 -8.34
C ARG A 301 -30.82 45.06 -7.05
N ALA A 302 -31.60 44.98 -5.98
CA ALA A 302 -31.25 45.55 -4.67
C ALA A 302 -30.15 44.76 -3.92
N ALA A 303 -29.96 43.47 -4.22
CA ALA A 303 -28.90 42.65 -3.64
C ALA A 303 -27.50 42.88 -4.27
N GLY A 304 -27.44 43.59 -5.41
CA GLY A 304 -26.21 43.80 -6.18
C GLY A 304 -25.45 45.09 -5.89
N ALA A 305 -25.91 45.96 -4.99
CA ALA A 305 -25.32 47.28 -4.77
C ALA A 305 -24.97 47.54 -3.30
N GLY A 306 -23.69 47.36 -2.96
CA GLY A 306 -23.00 48.15 -1.93
C GLY A 306 -22.68 47.44 -0.61
N ARG A 307 -21.39 47.14 -0.41
CA ARG A 307 -20.56 47.86 0.60
C ARG A 307 -19.09 47.44 0.48
N GLN A 308 -18.27 48.39 0.03
CA GLN A 308 -16.85 48.46 0.39
C GLN A 308 -16.75 48.60 1.91
N GLY A 309 -15.99 47.73 2.56
CA GLY A 309 -15.81 47.74 4.00
C GLY A 309 -14.55 47.00 4.41
N SER A 310 -13.50 47.78 4.70
CA SER A 310 -12.42 47.57 5.67
C SER A 310 -11.78 46.19 5.78
N TRP A 311 -10.53 46.11 5.33
CA TRP A 311 -9.61 45.02 5.64
C TRP A 311 -9.33 44.96 7.15
N SER A 312 -9.74 43.86 7.79
CA SER A 312 -9.21 43.45 9.09
C SER A 312 -8.69 42.02 8.97
N ASN A 313 -7.39 41.87 9.22
CA ASN A 313 -6.67 40.61 9.29
C ASN A 313 -7.20 39.78 10.47
N ALA A 314 -8.09 38.83 10.21
CA ALA A 314 -8.36 37.73 11.12
C ALA A 314 -7.77 36.45 10.53
N ARG A 315 -6.73 35.93 11.18
CA ARG A 315 -6.11 34.62 10.90
C ARG A 315 -7.13 33.51 11.18
N GLY A 316 -8.01 33.25 10.23
CA GLY A 316 -8.89 32.08 10.21
C GLY A 316 -8.19 30.93 9.48
N ARG A 317 -8.09 29.77 10.12
CA ARG A 317 -7.69 28.50 9.48
C ARG A 317 -8.56 28.27 8.23
N PRO A 318 -8.00 27.82 7.10
CA PRO A 318 -8.80 27.60 5.89
C PRO A 318 -9.75 26.42 6.13
N GLY A 319 -11.03 26.73 6.28
CA GLY A 319 -12.10 25.72 6.28
C GLY A 319 -12.37 25.23 4.85
N LEU A 320 -12.80 23.97 4.74
CA LEU A 320 -13.20 23.28 3.50
C LEU A 320 -14.32 23.97 2.69
N HIS A 321 -14.87 25.10 3.15
CA HIS A 321 -15.94 25.83 2.49
C HIS A 321 -15.54 26.66 1.25
N ASN A 322 -14.26 26.68 0.86
CA ASN A 322 -13.79 27.46 -0.30
C ASN A 322 -13.29 26.64 -1.49
N VAL A 323 -13.34 25.30 -1.47
CA VAL A 323 -12.84 24.47 -2.59
C VAL A 323 -13.56 24.81 -3.91
N GLN A 324 -14.89 25.04 -3.88
CA GLN A 324 -15.64 25.47 -5.06
C GLN A 324 -15.27 26.88 -5.57
N ALA A 325 -14.86 27.79 -4.69
CA ALA A 325 -14.39 29.12 -5.08
C ALA A 325 -12.98 29.05 -5.71
N TYR A 326 -12.12 28.17 -5.19
CA TYR A 326 -10.78 27.91 -5.72
C TYR A 326 -10.80 27.19 -7.07
N LEU A 327 -11.64 26.16 -7.24
CA LEU A 327 -11.81 25.43 -8.51
C LEU A 327 -12.38 26.32 -9.63
N ARG A 328 -13.08 27.40 -9.28
CA ARG A 328 -13.60 28.40 -10.22
C ARG A 328 -12.67 29.60 -10.39
N SER A 329 -11.51 29.63 -9.73
CA SER A 329 -10.55 30.71 -9.91
C SER A 329 -9.97 30.65 -11.33
N PRO A 330 -9.80 31.78 -12.02
CA PRO A 330 -9.19 31.81 -13.35
C PRO A 330 -7.77 31.24 -13.34
N ILE A 331 -7.05 31.37 -12.21
CA ILE A 331 -5.72 30.80 -12.02
C ILE A 331 -5.75 29.28 -12.08
N PHE A 332 -6.69 28.63 -11.37
CA PHE A 332 -6.83 27.17 -11.41
C PHE A 332 -7.16 26.66 -12.82
N VAL A 333 -8.07 27.35 -13.53
CA VAL A 333 -8.43 27.00 -14.91
C VAL A 333 -7.23 27.12 -15.84
N ILE A 334 -6.43 28.19 -15.73
CA ILE A 334 -5.21 28.38 -16.51
C ILE A 334 -4.17 27.30 -16.19
N LEU A 335 -3.99 26.93 -14.93
CA LEU A 335 -3.03 25.89 -14.53
C LEU A 335 -3.45 24.50 -15.01
N VAL A 336 -4.73 24.15 -14.91
CA VAL A 336 -5.25 22.88 -15.43
C VAL A 336 -5.19 22.84 -16.96
N ALA A 337 -5.56 23.93 -17.64
CA ALA A 337 -5.48 24.02 -19.09
C ALA A 337 -4.01 23.98 -19.58
N GLY A 338 -3.11 24.67 -18.88
CA GLY A 338 -1.67 24.65 -19.14
C GLY A 338 -1.07 23.26 -18.93
N GLY A 339 -1.41 22.59 -17.82
CA GLY A 339 -0.99 21.22 -17.53
C GLY A 339 -1.53 20.20 -18.54
N GLY A 340 -2.80 20.34 -18.94
CA GLY A 340 -3.40 19.51 -19.99
C GLY A 340 -2.75 19.73 -21.36
N THR A 341 -2.46 20.99 -21.72
CA THR A 341 -1.74 21.33 -22.96
C THR A 341 -0.32 20.75 -22.93
N TYR A 342 0.40 20.91 -21.82
CA TYR A 342 1.72 20.34 -21.63
C TYR A 342 1.71 18.81 -21.75
N TYR A 343 0.73 18.13 -21.13
CA TYR A 343 0.58 16.67 -21.27
C TYR A 343 0.40 16.26 -22.73
N VAL A 344 -0.52 16.90 -23.47
CA VAL A 344 -0.80 16.58 -24.87
C VAL A 344 0.39 16.86 -25.78
N LEU A 345 1.13 17.95 -25.56
CA LEU A 345 2.32 18.30 -26.36
C LEU A 345 3.49 17.32 -26.18
N HIS A 346 3.50 16.55 -25.10
CA HIS A 346 4.52 15.54 -24.79
C HIS A 346 4.01 14.10 -24.98
N LEU A 347 2.87 13.93 -25.66
CA LEU A 347 2.42 12.62 -26.11
C LEU A 347 3.17 12.20 -27.36
N GLU A 348 3.82 11.06 -27.27
CA GLU A 348 4.59 10.42 -28.33
C GLU A 348 4.04 9.01 -28.58
N LYS A 349 4.16 8.50 -29.82
CA LYS A 349 3.90 7.08 -30.09
C LYS A 349 5.18 6.27 -29.98
N VAL A 350 5.11 5.14 -29.29
CA VAL A 350 6.17 4.12 -29.30
C VAL A 350 6.36 3.64 -30.75
N PRO A 351 7.55 3.76 -31.35
CA PRO A 351 7.77 3.36 -32.75
C PRO A 351 7.45 1.89 -33.04
N GLU A 352 7.67 1.00 -32.07
CA GLU A 352 7.57 -0.45 -32.23
C GLU A 352 6.13 -1.00 -32.12
N THR A 353 5.26 -0.32 -31.35
CA THR A 353 3.89 -0.77 -31.06
C THR A 353 2.80 0.21 -31.46
N GLY A 354 3.15 1.48 -31.68
CA GLY A 354 2.20 2.57 -31.95
C GLY A 354 1.42 3.04 -30.72
N ARG A 355 1.75 2.55 -29.51
CA ARG A 355 1.12 2.94 -28.25
C ARG A 355 1.44 4.40 -27.92
N TRP A 356 0.45 5.15 -27.47
CA TRP A 356 0.67 6.50 -26.94
C TRP A 356 1.31 6.43 -25.54
N ARG A 357 2.38 7.21 -25.36
CA ARG A 357 3.10 7.41 -24.10
C ARG A 357 3.34 8.89 -23.85
N PHE A 358 3.45 9.27 -22.59
CA PHE A 358 3.87 10.61 -22.19
C PHE A 358 5.38 10.59 -21.89
N ILE A 359 6.16 11.38 -22.61
CA ILE A 359 7.61 11.54 -22.40
C ILE A 359 7.97 13.02 -22.31
N ASP A 360 8.50 13.42 -21.16
CA ASP A 360 9.11 14.74 -20.89
C ASP A 360 10.63 14.63 -20.63
N VAL A 361 11.15 13.43 -20.43
CA VAL A 361 12.60 13.24 -20.25
C VAL A 361 13.29 13.31 -21.60
N SER A 362 14.28 14.20 -21.71
CA SER A 362 15.11 14.32 -22.91
C SER A 362 16.14 13.17 -23.00
N PRO A 363 16.57 12.77 -24.20
CA PRO A 363 17.61 11.76 -24.36
C PRO A 363 18.91 12.09 -23.62
N ALA A 364 19.29 13.37 -23.53
CA ALA A 364 20.47 13.80 -22.79
C ALA A 364 20.34 13.54 -21.28
N MET A 365 19.13 13.76 -20.73
CA MET A 365 18.87 13.50 -19.31
C MET A 365 18.83 11.99 -19.02
N GLU A 366 18.33 11.18 -19.95
CA GLU A 366 18.42 9.71 -19.84
C GLU A 366 19.87 9.23 -19.78
N VAL A 367 20.72 9.72 -20.68
CA VAL A 367 22.15 9.37 -20.68
C VAL A 367 22.80 9.76 -19.35
N GLN A 368 22.56 10.99 -18.87
CA GLN A 368 23.10 11.46 -17.58
C GLN A 368 22.67 10.58 -16.40
N MET A 369 21.41 10.14 -16.38
CA MET A 369 20.90 9.24 -15.34
C MET A 369 21.50 7.84 -15.46
N GLY A 370 21.66 7.34 -16.69
CA GLY A 370 22.36 6.09 -16.95
C GLY A 370 23.82 6.15 -16.47
N ASP A 371 24.50 7.27 -16.63
CA ASP A 371 25.87 7.46 -16.15
C ASP A 371 25.95 7.46 -14.62
N GLN A 372 25.00 8.12 -13.95
CA GLN A 372 24.89 8.07 -12.49
C GLN A 372 24.62 6.65 -11.98
N GLY A 373 23.65 5.95 -12.58
CA GLY A 373 23.35 4.56 -12.24
C GLY A 373 24.53 3.62 -12.51
N TYR A 374 25.28 3.87 -13.58
CA TYR A 374 26.47 3.10 -13.93
C TYR A 374 27.54 3.24 -12.84
N ASP A 375 27.83 4.46 -12.39
CA ASP A 375 28.81 4.70 -11.32
C ASP A 375 28.41 4.02 -10.00
N GLU A 376 27.11 4.02 -9.68
CA GLU A 376 26.57 3.34 -8.49
C GLU A 376 26.74 1.82 -8.56
N VAL A 377 26.31 1.20 -9.67
CA VAL A 377 26.44 -0.26 -9.89
C VAL A 377 27.90 -0.68 -9.91
N MET A 378 28.77 0.09 -10.59
CA MET A 378 30.20 -0.20 -10.64
C MET A 378 30.89 -0.04 -9.28
N ARG A 379 30.38 0.84 -8.41
CA ARG A 379 30.84 0.98 -7.03
C ARG A 379 30.39 -0.19 -6.15
N GLU A 380 29.15 -0.63 -6.31
CA GLU A 380 28.57 -1.75 -5.54
C GLU A 380 29.21 -3.09 -5.90
N TYR A 381 29.34 -3.39 -7.20
CA TYR A 381 29.85 -4.67 -7.71
C TYR A 381 31.34 -4.62 -8.07
N LYS A 382 32.07 -3.64 -7.52
CA LYS A 382 33.50 -3.46 -7.78
C LYS A 382 34.27 -4.75 -7.48
N GLY A 383 34.99 -5.27 -8.48
CA GLY A 383 35.79 -6.50 -8.35
C GLY A 383 35.01 -7.81 -8.54
N LYS A 384 33.69 -7.76 -8.71
CA LYS A 384 32.86 -8.91 -9.12
C LYS A 384 32.58 -8.94 -10.62
N VAL A 385 32.79 -7.83 -11.34
CA VAL A 385 32.64 -7.77 -12.80
C VAL A 385 33.71 -8.65 -13.47
N LEU A 386 33.27 -9.61 -14.27
CA LEU A 386 34.13 -10.51 -15.02
C LEU A 386 34.84 -9.75 -16.15
N PRO A 387 36.12 -10.06 -16.42
CA PRO A 387 36.83 -9.46 -17.54
C PRO A 387 36.30 -9.98 -18.88
N ASP A 388 36.43 -9.20 -19.94
CA ASP A 388 35.89 -9.50 -21.28
C ASP A 388 36.36 -10.84 -21.87
N TRP A 389 37.54 -11.32 -21.49
CA TRP A 389 38.07 -12.60 -21.95
C TRP A 389 37.44 -13.81 -21.26
N HIS A 390 36.73 -13.62 -20.14
CA HIS A 390 36.13 -14.71 -19.38
C HIS A 390 35.10 -15.47 -20.24
N PRO A 391 35.05 -16.83 -20.21
CA PRO A 391 34.13 -17.60 -21.05
C PRO A 391 32.66 -17.18 -20.93
N GLN A 392 32.18 -16.97 -19.70
CA GLN A 392 30.80 -16.48 -19.46
C GLN A 392 30.59 -15.06 -19.99
N ALA A 393 31.58 -14.17 -19.87
CA ALA A 393 31.48 -12.81 -20.39
C ALA A 393 31.37 -12.83 -21.92
N ARG A 394 32.23 -13.61 -22.60
CA ARG A 394 32.19 -13.77 -24.06
C ARG A 394 30.88 -14.38 -24.55
N TYR A 395 30.34 -15.35 -23.83
CA TYR A 395 29.06 -15.99 -24.15
C TYR A 395 27.92 -14.96 -24.14
N VAL A 396 27.76 -14.22 -23.04
CA VAL A 396 26.71 -13.19 -22.91
C VAL A 396 26.91 -12.05 -23.90
N GLN A 397 28.15 -11.55 -24.04
CA GLN A 397 28.50 -10.50 -25.00
C GLN A 397 28.20 -10.92 -26.44
N GLY A 398 28.40 -12.20 -26.78
CA GLY A 398 28.06 -12.77 -28.09
C GLY A 398 26.57 -12.68 -28.39
N VAL A 399 25.72 -13.08 -27.43
CA VAL A 399 24.25 -13.00 -27.56
C VAL A 399 23.78 -11.56 -27.70
N VAL A 400 24.23 -10.65 -26.81
CA VAL A 400 23.88 -9.23 -26.89
C VAL A 400 24.29 -8.64 -28.24
N LYS A 401 25.54 -8.84 -28.66
CA LYS A 401 26.06 -8.28 -29.91
C LYS A 401 25.23 -8.72 -31.12
N ARG A 402 24.77 -9.98 -31.12
CA ARG A 402 23.91 -10.52 -32.17
C ARG A 402 22.54 -9.84 -32.18
N ILE A 403 21.93 -9.63 -31.01
CA ILE A 403 20.66 -8.88 -30.87
C ILE A 403 20.82 -7.44 -31.36
N ILE A 404 21.84 -6.71 -30.88
CA ILE A 404 22.06 -5.31 -31.24
C ILE A 404 22.30 -5.13 -32.73
N ARG A 405 23.14 -5.97 -33.34
CA ARG A 405 23.48 -5.90 -34.77
C ARG A 405 22.30 -6.24 -35.67
N ALA A 406 21.56 -7.32 -35.36
CA ALA A 406 20.43 -7.75 -36.18
C ALA A 406 19.28 -6.73 -36.21
N ASN A 407 19.15 -5.93 -35.15
CA ASN A 407 18.09 -4.94 -35.01
C ASN A 407 18.54 -3.50 -35.33
N GLY A 408 19.78 -3.31 -35.83
CA GLY A 408 20.31 -1.99 -36.19
C GLY A 408 20.35 -1.00 -35.02
N LEU A 409 20.62 -1.48 -33.81
CA LEU A 409 20.59 -0.68 -32.58
C LEU A 409 21.93 0.00 -32.25
N GLU A 410 22.96 -0.23 -33.06
CA GLU A 410 24.35 0.21 -32.82
C GLU A 410 24.48 1.74 -32.70
N GLU A 411 23.72 2.50 -33.51
CA GLU A 411 23.78 3.97 -33.57
C GLU A 411 22.66 4.67 -32.77
N LYS A 412 21.73 3.91 -32.18
CA LYS A 412 20.54 4.49 -31.50
C LYS A 412 20.83 5.06 -30.11
N LEU A 413 21.98 4.73 -29.52
CA LEU A 413 22.42 5.28 -28.24
C LEU A 413 23.63 6.19 -28.46
N GLY A 414 23.76 7.23 -27.63
CA GLY A 414 24.79 8.27 -27.76
C GLY A 414 26.24 7.76 -27.71
N PRO A 415 27.24 8.65 -27.52
CA PRO A 415 28.67 8.34 -27.73
C PRO A 415 29.25 7.16 -26.92
N GLY A 416 28.51 6.57 -25.97
CA GLY A 416 28.92 5.39 -25.18
C GLY A 416 28.57 4.01 -25.77
N GLY A 417 27.58 3.92 -26.68
CA GLY A 417 27.11 2.66 -27.28
C GLY A 417 26.59 1.60 -26.30
N TRP A 418 26.15 0.45 -26.82
CA TRP A 418 25.77 -0.70 -25.99
C TRP A 418 27.00 -1.40 -25.41
N LYS A 419 27.04 -1.58 -24.08
CA LYS A 419 28.13 -2.28 -23.39
C LYS A 419 27.57 -3.31 -22.43
N THR A 420 28.21 -4.47 -22.34
CA THR A 420 27.72 -5.56 -21.50
C THR A 420 28.74 -5.90 -20.43
N HIS A 421 28.28 -5.90 -19.18
CA HIS A 421 29.04 -6.22 -17.99
C HIS A 421 28.45 -7.47 -17.35
N VAL A 422 29.27 -8.50 -17.14
CA VAL A 422 28.82 -9.72 -16.46
C VAL A 422 29.32 -9.71 -15.03
N VAL A 423 28.40 -9.74 -14.07
CA VAL A 423 28.70 -9.70 -12.64
C VAL A 423 28.71 -11.13 -12.10
N LYS A 424 29.84 -11.54 -11.50
CA LYS A 424 29.97 -12.85 -10.84
C LYS A 424 29.20 -12.85 -9.51
N GLU A 425 27.97 -13.33 -9.58
CA GLU A 425 27.04 -13.44 -8.46
C GLU A 425 26.05 -14.58 -8.78
N ASP A 426 26.38 -15.78 -8.31
CA ASP A 426 25.61 -16.99 -8.63
C ASP A 426 24.32 -17.08 -7.80
N GLY A 427 24.24 -16.35 -6.67
CA GLY A 427 23.07 -16.31 -5.80
C GLY A 427 21.95 -15.37 -6.28
N THR A 428 22.22 -14.51 -7.28
CA THR A 428 21.27 -13.53 -7.80
C THR A 428 20.93 -13.83 -9.25
N ARG A 429 19.65 -14.11 -9.51
CA ARG A 429 19.10 -14.34 -10.85
C ARG A 429 18.56 -13.02 -11.40
N ASN A 430 19.44 -12.20 -11.98
CA ASN A 430 19.06 -10.88 -12.50
C ASN A 430 19.80 -10.46 -13.78
N ALA A 431 19.15 -9.61 -14.57
CA ALA A 431 19.73 -8.88 -15.67
C ALA A 431 18.95 -7.56 -15.83
N PHE A 432 19.64 -6.46 -16.14
CA PHE A 432 18.98 -5.17 -16.39
C PHE A 432 19.78 -4.29 -17.35
N VAL A 433 19.10 -3.33 -17.96
CA VAL A 433 19.69 -2.34 -18.87
C VAL A 433 19.53 -0.93 -18.31
N LEU A 434 20.62 -0.18 -18.26
CA LEU A 434 20.63 1.22 -17.88
C LEU A 434 20.26 2.13 -19.07
N PRO A 435 19.68 3.32 -18.81
CA PRO A 435 19.31 4.28 -19.86
C PRO A 435 20.44 4.73 -20.82
N ASN A 436 21.70 4.58 -20.42
CA ASN A 436 22.86 4.89 -21.27
C ASN A 436 23.35 3.71 -22.13
N GLY A 437 22.68 2.55 -22.08
CA GLY A 437 23.05 1.37 -22.88
C GLY A 437 23.94 0.34 -22.20
N ASN A 438 24.28 0.54 -20.93
CA ASN A 438 25.02 -0.46 -20.16
C ASN A 438 24.08 -1.58 -19.71
N ILE A 439 24.40 -2.80 -20.11
CA ILE A 439 23.67 -4.03 -19.77
C ILE A 439 24.44 -4.75 -18.67
N PHE A 440 23.79 -5.05 -17.56
CA PHE A 440 24.35 -5.83 -16.46
C PHE A 440 23.68 -7.19 -16.39
N VAL A 441 24.48 -8.26 -16.36
CA VAL A 441 23.99 -9.64 -16.35
C VAL A 441 24.67 -10.39 -15.21
N PHE A 442 23.89 -10.96 -14.30
CA PHE A 442 24.41 -11.69 -13.13
C PHE A 442 24.59 -13.16 -13.50
N THR A 443 25.69 -13.79 -13.10
CA THR A 443 25.98 -15.19 -13.47
C THR A 443 24.90 -16.16 -13.02
N GLY A 444 24.18 -15.87 -11.92
CA GLY A 444 23.05 -16.65 -11.44
C GLY A 444 21.90 -16.80 -12.45
N ILE A 445 21.70 -15.84 -13.37
CA ILE A 445 20.63 -15.94 -14.38
C ILE A 445 20.81 -17.15 -15.31
N MET A 446 22.04 -17.65 -15.47
CA MET A 446 22.35 -18.80 -16.34
C MET A 446 21.73 -20.10 -15.81
N SER A 447 21.38 -20.19 -14.53
CA SER A 447 20.68 -21.37 -14.00
C SER A 447 19.25 -21.50 -14.54
N VAL A 448 18.62 -20.38 -14.93
CA VAL A 448 17.27 -20.35 -15.50
C VAL A 448 17.29 -20.10 -17.01
N ALA A 449 18.27 -19.37 -17.53
CA ALA A 449 18.55 -19.20 -18.95
C ALA A 449 19.63 -20.18 -19.42
N ASN A 450 19.31 -21.47 -19.42
CA ASN A 450 20.24 -22.57 -19.62
C ASN A 450 20.70 -22.80 -21.08
N ASP A 451 20.23 -21.98 -22.03
CA ASP A 451 20.57 -22.03 -23.46
C ASP A 451 20.61 -20.61 -24.06
N GLU A 452 21.17 -20.48 -25.28
CA GLU A 452 21.33 -19.18 -25.95
C GLU A 452 19.98 -18.52 -26.30
N ASP A 453 18.96 -19.30 -26.66
CA ASP A 453 17.64 -18.79 -27.06
C ASP A 453 16.91 -18.22 -25.83
N SER A 454 16.94 -18.94 -24.71
CA SER A 454 16.40 -18.52 -23.43
C SER A 454 17.10 -17.25 -22.92
N LEU A 455 18.44 -17.21 -23.01
CA LEU A 455 19.21 -16.03 -22.64
C LEU A 455 18.90 -14.84 -23.57
N ALA A 456 18.74 -15.08 -24.86
CA ALA A 456 18.34 -14.06 -25.82
C ALA A 456 16.94 -13.51 -25.55
N CYS A 457 16.01 -14.34 -25.06
CA CYS A 457 14.68 -13.88 -24.65
C CYS A 457 14.74 -12.93 -23.44
N VAL A 458 15.52 -13.26 -22.40
CA VAL A 458 15.75 -12.36 -21.25
C VAL A 458 16.38 -11.04 -21.70
N LEU A 459 17.48 -11.12 -22.45
CA LEU A 459 18.21 -9.93 -22.88
C LEU A 459 17.41 -9.09 -23.88
N GLY A 460 16.63 -9.75 -24.75
CA GLY A 460 15.70 -9.10 -25.66
C GLY A 460 14.64 -8.30 -24.91
N HIS A 461 14.08 -8.85 -23.83
CA HIS A 461 13.15 -8.17 -22.93
C HIS A 461 13.78 -6.93 -22.28
N GLU A 462 14.98 -7.06 -21.73
CA GLU A 462 15.70 -5.95 -21.11
C GLU A 462 16.07 -4.84 -22.11
N ILE A 463 16.55 -5.22 -23.30
CA ILE A 463 16.83 -4.28 -24.38
C ILE A 463 15.54 -3.60 -24.85
N ALA A 464 14.42 -4.33 -24.88
CA ALA A 464 13.12 -3.79 -25.26
C ALA A 464 12.65 -2.69 -24.30
N HIS A 465 12.91 -2.80 -22.99
CA HIS A 465 12.64 -1.72 -22.05
C HIS A 465 13.35 -0.42 -22.41
N GLN A 466 14.59 -0.53 -22.89
CA GLN A 466 15.39 0.63 -23.30
C GLN A 466 14.98 1.16 -24.67
N VAL A 467 14.72 0.29 -25.63
CA VAL A 467 14.22 0.68 -26.97
C VAL A 467 12.86 1.38 -26.85
N ALA A 468 11.98 0.86 -26.01
CA ALA A 468 10.68 1.46 -25.70
C ALA A 468 10.76 2.57 -24.62
N ARG A 469 11.96 3.01 -24.21
CA ARG A 469 12.20 4.12 -23.26
C ARG A 469 11.28 4.06 -22.02
N HIS A 470 11.03 2.86 -21.50
CA HIS A 470 10.09 2.65 -20.38
C HIS A 470 10.54 3.37 -19.10
N SER A 471 11.84 3.44 -18.85
CA SER A 471 12.44 4.20 -17.75
C SER A 471 12.14 5.71 -17.85
N ALA A 472 12.20 6.26 -19.06
CA ALA A 472 11.89 7.66 -19.34
C ALA A 472 10.39 7.95 -19.17
N GLU A 473 9.51 7.06 -19.65
CA GLU A 473 8.06 7.16 -19.47
C GLU A 473 7.67 7.15 -17.99
N ARG A 474 8.20 6.19 -17.21
CA ARG A 474 7.97 6.08 -15.76
C ARG A 474 8.34 7.38 -15.03
N MET A 475 9.51 7.91 -15.35
CA MET A 475 10.02 9.12 -14.73
C MET A 475 9.25 10.38 -15.16
N SER A 476 8.83 10.44 -16.41
CA SER A 476 7.94 11.51 -16.91
C SER A 476 6.62 11.52 -16.12
N GLY A 477 6.03 10.35 -15.90
CA GLY A 477 4.83 10.20 -15.05
C GLY A 477 5.05 10.68 -13.61
N MET A 478 6.21 10.36 -13.01
CA MET A 478 6.56 10.82 -11.66
C MET A 478 6.72 12.35 -11.57
N LYS A 479 7.32 12.99 -12.58
CA LYS A 479 7.43 14.47 -12.62
C LYS A 479 6.06 15.13 -12.66
N VAL A 480 5.13 14.60 -13.46
CA VAL A 480 3.74 15.11 -13.52
C VAL A 480 3.05 14.92 -12.17
N PHE A 481 3.19 13.75 -11.56
CA PHE A 481 2.65 13.48 -10.23
C PHE A 481 3.22 14.44 -9.18
N TYR A 482 4.53 14.66 -9.18
CA TYR A 482 5.20 15.60 -8.26
C TYR A 482 4.74 17.04 -8.50
N GLY A 483 4.67 17.49 -9.76
CA GLY A 483 4.20 18.82 -10.12
C GLY A 483 2.74 19.05 -9.69
N LEU A 484 1.88 18.04 -9.87
CA LEU A 484 0.50 18.06 -9.40
C LEU A 484 0.42 18.08 -7.87
N ALA A 485 1.23 17.27 -7.19
CA ALA A 485 1.22 17.21 -5.74
C ALA A 485 1.75 18.51 -5.11
N LEU A 486 2.77 19.15 -5.70
CA LEU A 486 3.25 20.47 -5.30
C LEU A 486 2.18 21.54 -5.52
N LEU A 487 1.50 21.49 -6.68
CA LEU A 487 0.38 22.37 -6.99
C LEU A 487 -0.73 22.23 -5.94
N LEU A 488 -1.15 21.01 -5.63
CA LEU A 488 -2.17 20.72 -4.61
C LEU A 488 -1.73 21.15 -3.21
N SER A 489 -0.45 20.96 -2.86
CA SER A 489 0.14 21.44 -1.60
C SER A 489 0.06 22.96 -1.47
N SER A 490 0.24 23.72 -2.56
CA SER A 490 0.05 25.18 -2.56
C SER A 490 -1.38 25.62 -2.20
N PHE A 491 -2.36 24.72 -2.39
CA PHE A 491 -3.76 24.91 -1.98
C PHE A 491 -4.08 24.33 -0.61
N GLY A 492 -3.08 23.91 0.17
CA GLY A 492 -3.26 23.35 1.50
C GLY A 492 -3.68 21.87 1.52
N ILE A 493 -3.57 21.18 0.37
CA ILE A 493 -3.79 19.73 0.27
C ILE A 493 -2.41 19.06 0.35
N ASP A 494 -2.00 18.66 1.55
CA ASP A 494 -0.73 17.98 1.75
C ASP A 494 -0.83 16.49 1.36
N MET A 495 -0.17 16.13 0.27
CA MET A 495 -0.08 14.75 -0.23
C MET A 495 1.07 13.96 0.42
N GLY A 496 1.80 14.53 1.40
CA GLY A 496 2.87 13.84 2.13
C GLY A 496 4.16 13.67 1.33
N LEU A 497 4.52 14.67 0.52
CA LEU A 497 5.64 14.61 -0.45
C LEU A 497 7.04 14.51 0.17
N SER A 498 7.20 14.86 1.45
CA SER A 498 8.51 15.08 2.07
C SER A 498 9.32 13.82 2.37
N GLN A 499 8.75 12.62 2.23
CA GLN A 499 9.42 11.34 2.53
C GLN A 499 9.68 10.45 1.31
N VAL A 500 9.24 10.86 0.11
CA VAL A 500 9.20 9.96 -1.08
C VAL A 500 10.43 10.15 -2.00
N LEU A 501 11.44 10.94 -1.62
CA LEU A 501 12.44 11.38 -2.59
C LEU A 501 13.73 10.55 -2.65
N LEU A 502 14.11 10.27 -3.92
CA LEU A 502 15.38 9.86 -4.52
C LEU A 502 15.70 8.36 -4.65
N ASN A 503 15.38 7.50 -3.69
CA ASN A 503 15.74 6.06 -3.82
C ASN A 503 14.67 5.17 -4.47
N PHE A 504 13.49 5.71 -4.79
CA PHE A 504 12.33 4.92 -5.26
C PHE A 504 12.20 4.82 -6.78
N VAL A 505 12.93 5.61 -7.57
CA VAL A 505 12.75 5.62 -9.04
C VAL A 505 13.30 4.34 -9.67
N TYR A 506 14.40 3.80 -9.14
CA TYR A 506 15.05 2.62 -9.71
C TYR A 506 14.44 1.29 -9.23
N SER A 507 13.79 1.28 -8.06
CA SER A 507 13.24 0.07 -7.43
C SER A 507 11.75 -0.18 -7.69
N LEU A 508 11.02 0.77 -8.28
CA LEU A 508 9.62 0.56 -8.62
C LEU A 508 9.47 -0.38 -9.82
N PRO A 509 8.64 -1.43 -9.72
CA PRO A 509 8.39 -2.31 -10.86
C PRO A 509 7.75 -1.54 -12.02
N ASN A 510 8.02 -1.98 -13.24
CA ASN A 510 7.42 -1.40 -14.42
C ASN A 510 5.89 -1.57 -14.41
N SER A 511 5.19 -0.70 -15.16
CA SER A 511 3.76 -0.87 -15.36
C SER A 511 3.47 -2.18 -16.10
N ARG A 512 2.31 -2.82 -15.83
CA ARG A 512 1.92 -4.03 -16.56
C ARG A 512 1.92 -3.83 -18.08
N LYS A 513 1.55 -2.63 -18.54
CA LYS A 513 1.56 -2.28 -19.97
C LYS A 513 2.98 -2.26 -20.54
N ASN A 514 3.94 -1.75 -19.78
CA ASN A 514 5.35 -1.69 -20.18
C ASN A 514 5.95 -3.10 -20.23
N GLU A 515 5.64 -3.97 -19.26
CA GLU A 515 6.09 -5.36 -19.26
C GLU A 515 5.54 -6.14 -20.46
N THR A 516 4.24 -6.01 -20.72
CA THR A 516 3.57 -6.66 -21.86
C THR A 516 4.10 -6.14 -23.22
N GLU A 517 4.42 -4.86 -23.30
CA GLU A 517 5.06 -4.27 -24.49
C GLU A 517 6.51 -4.73 -24.65
N ALA A 518 7.27 -4.81 -23.56
CA ALA A 518 8.64 -5.31 -23.55
C ALA A 518 8.71 -6.80 -23.93
N ASP A 519 7.76 -7.63 -23.48
CA ASP A 519 7.67 -9.04 -23.89
C ASP A 519 7.54 -9.15 -25.42
N LEU A 520 6.58 -8.42 -26.03
CA LEU A 520 6.34 -8.46 -27.47
C LEU A 520 7.54 -7.95 -28.28
N ILE A 521 8.11 -6.81 -27.89
CA ILE A 521 9.28 -6.24 -28.56
C ILE A 521 10.48 -7.16 -28.37
N GLY A 522 10.70 -7.69 -27.17
CA GLY A 522 11.81 -8.57 -26.83
C GLY A 522 11.80 -9.86 -27.65
N LEU A 523 10.63 -10.49 -27.82
CA LEU A 523 10.48 -11.65 -28.70
C LEU A 523 10.83 -11.31 -30.16
N ARG A 524 10.41 -10.13 -30.65
CA ARG A 524 10.77 -9.67 -32.01
C ARG A 524 12.27 -9.43 -32.14
N LEU A 525 12.90 -8.78 -31.15
CA LEU A 525 14.33 -8.52 -31.14
C LEU A 525 15.14 -9.83 -31.16
N ALA A 526 14.72 -10.82 -30.35
CA ALA A 526 15.34 -12.15 -30.31
C ALA A 526 15.17 -12.88 -31.65
N ASN A 527 13.96 -12.90 -32.22
CA ASN A 527 13.69 -13.54 -33.50
C ASN A 527 14.43 -12.90 -34.68
N SER A 528 14.52 -11.56 -34.73
CA SER A 528 15.32 -10.86 -35.75
C SER A 528 16.81 -11.21 -35.67
N ALA A 529 17.30 -11.56 -34.49
CA ALA A 529 18.65 -12.09 -34.28
C ALA A 529 18.77 -13.60 -34.57
N CYS A 530 17.71 -14.26 -35.05
CA CYS A 530 17.59 -15.68 -35.32
C CYS A 530 17.76 -16.57 -34.08
N PHE A 531 17.26 -16.11 -32.92
CA PHE A 531 17.02 -16.95 -31.75
C PHE A 531 15.56 -17.42 -31.73
N ASP A 532 15.28 -18.57 -31.12
CA ASP A 532 13.92 -19.13 -31.06
C ASP A 532 13.08 -18.43 -29.97
N PRO A 533 12.08 -17.61 -30.32
CA PRO A 533 11.24 -16.91 -29.34
C PRO A 533 10.43 -17.87 -28.45
N ARG A 534 10.25 -19.14 -28.85
CA ARG A 534 9.52 -20.14 -28.07
C ARG A 534 10.27 -20.57 -26.80
N ALA A 535 11.59 -20.32 -26.75
CA ALA A 535 12.39 -20.56 -25.55
C ALA A 535 11.91 -19.73 -24.35
N ALA A 536 11.21 -18.61 -24.58
CA ALA A 536 10.62 -17.79 -23.53
C ALA A 536 9.64 -18.57 -22.63
N GLU A 537 8.85 -19.51 -23.16
CA GLU A 537 7.92 -20.30 -22.32
C GLU A 537 8.67 -21.15 -21.30
N GLY A 538 9.69 -21.88 -21.75
CA GLY A 538 10.53 -22.72 -20.89
C GLY A 538 11.31 -21.90 -19.87
N LEU A 539 11.82 -20.74 -20.29
CA LEU A 539 12.47 -19.77 -19.40
C LEU A 539 11.54 -19.33 -18.26
N TRP A 540 10.31 -18.90 -18.58
CA TRP A 540 9.34 -18.46 -17.57
C TRP A 540 8.95 -19.57 -16.59
N GLN A 541 8.78 -20.80 -17.09
CA GLN A 541 8.51 -21.96 -16.23
C GLN A 541 9.67 -22.22 -15.24
N ARG A 542 10.92 -22.14 -15.72
CA ARG A 542 12.10 -22.28 -14.88
C ARG A 542 12.21 -21.14 -13.88
N MET A 543 11.95 -19.90 -14.27
CA MET A 543 11.91 -18.74 -13.35
C MET A 543 10.84 -18.88 -12.26
N SER A 544 9.65 -19.37 -12.61
CA SER A 544 8.57 -19.59 -11.62
C SER A 544 8.89 -20.74 -10.67
N SER A 545 9.53 -21.81 -11.15
CA SER A 545 9.99 -22.90 -10.30
C SER A 545 11.12 -22.45 -9.36
N ALA A 546 12.04 -21.64 -9.88
CA ALA A 546 13.15 -21.00 -9.18
C ALA A 546 12.71 -20.04 -8.05
N GLU A 547 11.50 -19.49 -8.10
CA GLU A 547 10.94 -18.58 -7.09
C GLU A 547 10.75 -19.26 -5.72
N HIS A 548 10.58 -20.57 -5.71
CA HIS A 548 10.32 -21.35 -4.50
C HIS A 548 11.61 -21.88 -3.84
N GLU A 549 12.80 -21.60 -4.40
CA GLU A 549 14.08 -22.07 -3.89
C GLU A 549 14.60 -21.16 -2.76
N PRO A 550 14.74 -21.65 -1.51
CA PRO A 550 15.17 -20.83 -0.39
C PRO A 550 16.63 -20.36 -0.53
N GLY A 551 16.85 -19.06 -0.29
CA GLY A 551 18.18 -18.44 -0.31
C GLY A 551 18.65 -17.93 -1.67
N ILE A 552 17.80 -17.96 -2.70
CA ILE A 552 18.10 -17.40 -4.02
C ILE A 552 17.38 -16.07 -4.21
N ASP A 553 18.14 -15.04 -4.58
CA ASP A 553 17.61 -13.72 -4.87
C ASP A 553 17.05 -13.66 -6.30
N MET A 554 15.71 -13.62 -6.40
CA MET A 554 14.94 -13.47 -7.64
C MET A 554 14.61 -12.00 -7.93
N SER A 555 15.59 -11.10 -7.78
CA SER A 555 15.46 -9.67 -8.07
C SER A 555 14.82 -9.38 -9.45
N PHE A 556 15.08 -10.21 -10.47
CA PHE A 556 14.43 -10.09 -11.78
C PHE A 556 12.89 -10.17 -11.70
N LEU A 557 12.31 -11.12 -10.95
CA LEU A 557 10.86 -11.24 -10.81
C LEU A 557 10.26 -10.11 -9.97
N SER A 558 11.06 -9.53 -9.06
CA SER A 558 10.65 -8.39 -8.25
C SER A 558 10.54 -7.10 -9.08
N THR A 559 11.44 -6.91 -10.05
CA THR A 559 11.40 -5.75 -10.97
C THR A 559 10.49 -5.99 -12.17
N HIS A 560 10.30 -7.25 -12.57
CA HIS A 560 9.47 -7.69 -13.71
C HIS A 560 8.41 -8.72 -13.26
N PRO A 561 7.36 -8.30 -12.54
CA PRO A 561 6.35 -9.23 -12.02
C PRO A 561 5.66 -9.99 -13.15
N SER A 562 5.69 -11.32 -13.05
CA SER A 562 5.02 -12.21 -14.01
C SER A 562 3.56 -12.46 -13.61
N SER A 563 2.72 -12.84 -14.57
CA SER A 563 1.36 -13.29 -14.30
C SER A 563 0.99 -14.43 -15.25
N GLN A 564 0.09 -15.33 -14.85
CA GLN A 564 -0.36 -16.43 -15.72
C GLN A 564 -0.90 -15.93 -17.08
N HIS A 565 -1.54 -14.75 -17.09
CA HIS A 565 -2.01 -14.11 -18.32
C HIS A 565 -0.87 -13.64 -19.23
N ARG A 566 0.24 -13.19 -18.65
CA ARG A 566 1.45 -12.77 -19.39
C ARG A 566 2.16 -13.97 -19.99
N THR A 567 2.33 -15.06 -19.24
CA THR A 567 2.92 -16.31 -19.76
C THR A 567 2.14 -16.87 -20.94
N LYS A 568 0.81 -16.84 -20.87
CA LYS A 568 -0.05 -17.26 -21.99
C LYS A 568 0.11 -16.36 -23.22
N GLN A 569 0.14 -15.04 -23.04
CA GLN A 569 0.36 -14.10 -24.14
C GLN A 569 1.75 -14.23 -24.78
N VAL A 570 2.80 -14.39 -23.96
CA VAL A 570 4.17 -14.63 -24.44
C VAL A 570 4.22 -15.87 -25.32
N ARG A 571 3.54 -16.95 -24.93
CA ARG A 571 3.42 -18.16 -25.75
C ARG A 571 2.74 -17.89 -27.09
N GLU A 572 1.59 -17.22 -27.08
CA GLU A 572 0.85 -16.88 -28.29
C GLU A 572 1.68 -15.96 -29.22
N TRP A 573 2.42 -15.00 -28.68
CA TRP A 573 3.29 -14.14 -29.47
C TRP A 573 4.55 -14.82 -29.97
N ALA A 574 5.14 -15.71 -29.18
CA ALA A 574 6.29 -16.50 -29.62
C ALA A 574 5.94 -17.34 -30.85
N GLU A 575 4.71 -17.88 -30.92
CA GLU A 575 4.20 -18.57 -32.11
C GLU A 575 3.94 -17.62 -33.29
N GLN A 576 3.46 -16.40 -33.04
CA GLN A 576 3.16 -15.41 -34.10
C GLN A 576 4.39 -14.71 -34.68
N VAL A 577 5.43 -14.52 -33.86
CA VAL A 577 6.65 -13.79 -34.24
C VAL A 577 7.60 -14.66 -35.07
N ARG A 578 7.54 -15.98 -34.87
CA ARG A 578 8.25 -16.96 -35.70
C ARG A 578 7.77 -16.92 -37.15
#